data_AF-A0A841VC70-F1
#
_entry.id   AF-A0A841VC70-F1
#
_cell.length_a   1.000
_cell.length_b   1.000
_cell.length_c   1.000
_cell.angle_alpha   90.00
_cell.angle_beta   90.00
_cell.angle_gamma   90.00
#
_symmetry.space_group_name_H-M   'P 1'
#
loop_
_entity.id
_entity.type
_entity.pdbx_description
1 polymer ?
#
loop_
_entity_poly.entity_id
_entity_poly.type
_entity_poly.pdbx_seq_one_letter_code
_entity_poly.pdbx_strand_id
1 'polypeptide(L)'
;MQIVPVFISGVIGAACSVAFSYGVASLPCGLVSKGADTVCQVRSFGKALDSWKFGFIVGGLVGFTLSPRHQFISRFQPIHLSAASLITLGIYFSIYQSTSVSSASSNSLTGRVSTGSYSPHPYSPRLSAFLATIRWAETGTSEVESYRMLVFNGTFNNFSTHPLKKQCAPINGKNICSTAAGAYQMLDKSWYDLQPKLNLKDFSPASQDKMAIEYIRRNNALSDVEAGNFDAAVCKVGRVWASLICNSYNQNPKSLAQLRIYYQQQLQKFEISRR
;
A
#
# COMPACT_ATOMS: atom_id res chain seq x y z
N MET A 1 -1.23 51.80 29.77
CA MET A 1 -0.73 50.52 30.34
C MET A 1 -0.49 49.56 29.19
N GLN A 2 0.73 49.03 29.12
CA GLN A 2 1.36 48.39 27.95
C GLN A 2 0.82 46.98 27.70
N ILE A 3 -0.04 46.82 26.69
CA ILE A 3 -0.45 45.51 26.15
C ILE A 3 0.30 45.27 24.84
N VAL A 4 1.63 45.36 24.82
CA VAL A 4 2.44 45.02 23.64
C VAL A 4 3.87 44.69 24.10
N PRO A 5 4.14 43.45 24.59
CA PRO A 5 5.25 42.72 23.94
C PRO A 5 5.15 41.18 23.96
N VAL A 6 4.06 40.57 24.43
CA VAL A 6 3.99 39.10 24.59
C VAL A 6 3.27 38.39 23.42
N PHE A 7 2.44 39.10 22.64
CA PHE A 7 1.75 38.53 21.48
C PHE A 7 2.57 38.54 20.17
N ILE A 8 3.71 39.24 20.13
CA ILE A 8 4.55 39.33 18.92
C ILE A 8 5.56 38.16 18.85
N SER A 9 6.02 37.61 19.98
CA SER A 9 6.97 36.49 19.98
C SER A 9 6.34 35.13 19.65
N GLY A 10 5.06 34.93 20.01
CA GLY A 10 4.33 33.69 19.72
C GLY A 10 3.96 33.52 18.24
N VAL A 11 3.73 34.61 17.51
CA VAL A 11 3.40 34.58 16.08
C VAL A 11 4.66 34.45 15.21
N ILE A 12 5.79 35.02 15.64
CA ILE A 12 7.08 34.90 14.92
C ILE A 12 7.64 33.47 14.99
N GLY A 13 7.47 32.75 16.11
CA GLY A 13 7.88 31.35 16.22
C GLY A 13 7.07 30.37 15.36
N ALA A 14 5.78 30.64 15.15
CA ALA A 14 4.92 29.83 14.28
C ALA A 14 5.14 30.17 12.79
N ALA A 15 5.47 31.41 12.44
CA ALA A 15 5.78 31.82 11.07
C ALA A 15 7.14 31.28 10.57
N CYS A 16 8.16 31.18 11.44
CA CYS A 16 9.45 30.57 11.06
C CYS A 16 9.38 29.04 10.87
N SER A 17 8.39 28.37 11.47
CA SER A 17 8.23 26.91 11.36
C SER A 17 7.47 26.49 10.08
N VAL A 18 6.66 27.38 9.50
CA VAL A 18 5.99 27.16 8.22
C VAL A 18 6.89 27.56 7.04
N ALA A 19 7.78 28.53 7.22
CA ALA A 19 8.76 28.94 6.20
C ALA A 19 9.89 27.90 5.98
N PHE A 20 10.23 27.07 6.97
CA PHE A 20 11.19 25.97 6.80
C PHE A 20 10.56 24.67 6.28
N SER A 21 9.22 24.58 6.28
CA SER A 21 8.45 23.41 5.81
C SER A 21 7.90 23.59 4.39
N TYR A 22 7.85 24.82 3.89
CA TYR A 22 7.55 25.16 2.49
C TYR A 22 8.72 25.86 1.78
N GLY A 23 9.95 25.60 2.25
CA GLY A 23 11.18 25.92 1.53
C GLY A 23 11.34 25.00 0.32
N VAL A 24 10.54 25.22 -0.72
CA VAL A 24 10.90 24.85 -2.08
C VAL A 24 12.15 25.66 -2.40
N ALA A 25 13.32 25.05 -2.26
CA ALA A 25 14.51 25.51 -2.95
C ALA A 25 14.26 25.27 -4.44
N SER A 26 13.66 26.25 -5.12
CA SER A 26 13.75 26.41 -6.56
C SER A 26 15.19 26.79 -6.90
N LEU A 27 16.09 25.81 -6.87
CA LEU A 27 17.42 25.98 -7.44
C LEU A 27 17.26 26.08 -8.97
N PRO A 28 17.81 27.13 -9.62
CA PRO A 28 17.86 27.18 -11.06
C PRO A 28 18.80 26.07 -11.56
N CYS A 29 18.26 25.09 -12.27
CA CYS A 29 19.06 24.21 -13.13
C CYS A 29 19.54 25.02 -14.35
N GLY A 30 20.56 25.84 -14.14
CA GLY A 30 21.38 26.38 -15.22
C GLY A 30 22.58 25.46 -15.44
N LEU A 31 22.55 24.69 -16.53
CA LEU A 31 23.66 24.35 -17.45
C LEU A 31 23.41 23.01 -18.19
N VAL A 32 22.68 23.13 -19.30
CA VAL A 32 22.78 22.44 -20.60
C VAL A 32 23.48 21.06 -20.66
N SER A 33 22.69 20.05 -21.03
CA SER A 33 22.98 19.24 -22.23
C SER A 33 21.71 19.19 -23.08
N LYS A 34 21.84 19.46 -24.38
CA LYS A 34 20.71 19.57 -25.33
C LYS A 34 20.07 18.19 -25.54
N GLY A 35 18.76 18.07 -25.28
CA GLY A 35 17.92 16.99 -25.82
C GLY A 35 17.32 15.99 -24.82
N ALA A 36 16.84 16.39 -23.64
CA ALA A 36 16.11 15.50 -22.74
C ALA A 36 14.81 16.12 -22.22
N ASP A 37 13.68 15.67 -22.77
CA ASP A 37 12.34 15.93 -22.25
C ASP A 37 12.11 14.99 -21.06
N THR A 38 12.41 15.42 -19.83
CA THR A 38 12.08 14.63 -18.63
C THR A 38 11.80 15.55 -17.44
N VAL A 39 10.54 15.58 -17.02
CA VAL A 39 10.06 16.27 -15.82
C VAL A 39 10.57 15.49 -14.58
N CYS A 40 11.42 16.11 -13.76
CA CYS A 40 11.83 15.56 -12.48
C CYS A 40 10.75 15.85 -11.41
N GLN A 41 9.99 14.82 -11.01
CA GLN A 41 9.04 14.92 -9.91
C GLN A 41 9.53 14.07 -8.73
N VAL A 42 10.12 14.71 -7.71
CA VAL A 42 10.53 14.02 -6.48
C VAL A 42 9.35 14.01 -5.49
N ARG A 43 8.82 12.81 -5.22
CA ARG A 43 7.87 12.57 -4.12
C ARG A 43 8.65 12.38 -2.82
N SER A 44 8.53 13.32 -1.88
CA SER A 44 8.91 13.09 -0.48
C SER A 44 7.79 13.57 0.44
N PHE A 45 6.81 12.68 0.69
CA PHE A 45 5.65 12.96 1.56
C PHE A 45 5.57 11.98 2.75
N GLY A 46 6.74 11.54 3.25
CA GLY A 46 6.81 10.52 4.31
C GLY A 46 7.47 10.95 5.63
N LYS A 47 8.19 12.09 5.67
CA LYS A 47 9.00 12.49 6.85
C LYS A 47 8.50 13.72 7.61
N ALA A 48 7.49 14.42 7.10
CA ALA A 48 7.00 15.67 7.71
C ALA A 48 6.02 15.45 8.90
N LEU A 49 5.39 14.27 9.01
CA LEU A 49 4.34 14.02 9.99
C LEU A 49 4.85 13.64 11.41
N ASP A 50 6.12 13.25 11.56
CA ASP A 50 6.69 12.93 12.89
C ASP A 50 7.37 14.13 13.56
N SER A 51 7.71 15.18 12.80
CA SER A 51 8.45 16.35 13.32
C SER A 51 7.56 17.33 14.09
N TRP A 52 6.25 17.40 13.80
CA TRP A 52 5.35 18.32 14.50
C TRP A 52 5.03 17.88 15.94
N LYS A 53 5.08 16.58 16.22
CA LYS A 53 4.86 16.02 17.57
C LYS A 53 6.06 16.26 18.50
N PHE A 54 7.28 16.32 17.97
CA PHE A 54 8.49 16.59 18.74
C PHE A 54 8.61 18.07 19.15
N GLY A 55 8.15 19.01 18.31
CA GLY A 55 8.21 20.45 18.61
C GLY A 55 7.36 20.88 19.83
N PHE A 56 6.21 20.23 20.04
CA PHE A 56 5.32 20.55 21.17
C PHE A 56 5.85 20.05 22.53
N ILE A 57 6.55 18.91 22.56
CA ILE A 57 7.07 18.31 23.80
C ILE A 57 8.35 19.01 24.26
N VAL A 58 9.23 19.42 23.34
CA VAL A 58 10.48 20.12 23.69
C VAL A 58 10.22 21.58 24.08
N GLY A 59 9.26 22.26 23.44
CA GLY A 59 8.90 23.65 23.80
C GLY A 59 8.24 23.80 25.17
N GLY A 60 7.49 22.79 25.63
CA GLY A 60 6.85 22.79 26.95
C GLY A 60 7.81 22.58 28.13
N LEU A 61 8.94 21.89 27.92
CA LEU A 61 9.92 21.57 28.95
C LEU A 61 10.98 22.67 29.16
N VAL A 62 11.27 23.48 28.14
CA VAL A 62 12.25 24.59 28.24
C VAL A 62 11.62 25.86 28.85
N GLY A 63 10.29 26.01 28.82
CA GLY A 63 9.59 27.13 29.46
C GLY A 63 9.48 27.07 30.99
N PHE A 64 9.82 25.93 31.62
CA PHE A 64 9.69 25.72 33.07
C PHE A 64 11.03 25.71 33.84
N THR A 65 12.17 25.85 33.17
CA THR A 65 13.50 25.71 33.81
C THR A 65 14.39 26.95 33.78
N LEU A 66 13.96 28.06 33.16
CA LEU A 66 14.71 29.32 33.11
C LEU A 66 13.81 30.55 33.32
N SER A 67 13.34 30.75 34.55
CA SER A 67 12.92 32.09 35.01
C SER A 67 12.87 32.15 36.55
N PRO A 68 13.77 32.89 37.22
CA PRO A 68 13.71 33.08 38.66
C PRO A 68 12.90 34.34 38.95
N ARG A 69 11.58 34.22 39.10
CA ARG A 69 10.76 35.20 39.81
C ARG A 69 9.39 34.60 40.12
N HIS A 70 9.22 34.21 41.38
CA HIS A 70 7.91 33.98 41.98
C HIS A 70 7.11 35.28 41.98
N GLN A 71 6.05 35.35 41.20
CA GLN A 71 4.89 36.18 41.53
C GLN A 71 3.62 35.36 41.30
N PHE A 72 2.95 35.07 42.41
CA PHE A 72 1.61 34.50 42.46
C PHE A 72 0.63 35.53 41.87
N ILE A 73 -0.01 35.21 40.74
CA ILE A 73 -1.13 36.00 40.23
C ILE A 73 -2.40 35.16 40.38
N SER A 74 -3.19 35.53 41.38
CA SER A 74 -4.56 35.05 41.57
C SER A 74 -5.50 35.69 40.55
N ARG A 75 -6.37 34.88 39.95
CA ARG A 75 -7.50 35.17 39.02
C ARG A 75 -7.22 34.90 37.54
N PHE A 76 -7.43 33.64 37.15
CA PHE A 76 -7.87 33.30 35.80
C PHE A 76 -9.31 32.79 35.88
N GLN A 77 -10.24 33.46 35.19
CA GLN A 77 -11.59 32.95 34.98
C GLN A 77 -11.65 32.12 33.68
N PRO A 78 -12.35 30.97 33.67
CA PRO A 78 -12.35 30.02 32.55
C PRO A 78 -13.43 30.40 31.53
N ILE A 79 -13.21 31.45 30.72
CA ILE A 79 -14.13 31.78 29.61
C ILE A 79 -13.41 31.92 28.26
N HIS A 80 -12.08 32.01 28.22
CA HIS A 80 -11.35 32.26 26.96
C HIS A 80 -10.73 31.01 26.28
N LEU A 81 -10.96 29.81 26.80
CA LEU A 81 -10.49 28.55 26.20
C LEU A 81 -11.46 27.93 25.17
N SER A 82 -12.63 28.54 24.94
CA SER A 82 -13.64 28.01 24.02
C SER A 82 -13.61 28.62 22.61
N ALA A 83 -13.08 29.84 22.45
CA ALA A 83 -13.11 30.53 21.15
C ALA A 83 -12.03 30.03 20.17
N ALA A 84 -10.83 29.70 20.64
CA ALA A 84 -9.73 29.27 19.78
C ALA A 84 -9.95 27.87 19.18
N SER A 85 -10.60 26.96 19.92
CA SER A 85 -10.88 25.58 19.47
C SER A 85 -12.03 25.49 18.46
N LEU A 86 -12.97 26.43 18.48
CA LEU A 86 -14.08 26.46 17.52
C LEU A 86 -13.67 27.07 16.17
N ILE A 87 -12.73 28.02 16.17
CA ILE A 87 -12.20 28.62 14.94
C ILE A 87 -11.37 27.60 14.14
N THR A 88 -10.63 26.71 14.81
CA THR A 88 -9.89 25.63 14.13
C THR A 88 -10.78 24.54 13.53
N LEU A 89 -11.98 24.33 14.09
CA LEU A 89 -12.92 23.33 13.57
C LEU A 89 -13.76 23.89 12.40
N GLY A 90 -14.04 25.19 12.39
CA GLY A 90 -14.74 25.88 11.31
C GLY A 90 -13.95 25.89 9.99
N ILE A 91 -12.64 26.16 10.05
CA ILE A 91 -11.78 26.16 8.85
C ILE A 91 -11.62 24.75 8.27
N TYR A 92 -11.65 23.71 9.11
CA TYR A 92 -11.59 22.31 8.67
C TYR A 92 -12.86 21.89 7.91
N PHE A 93 -14.04 22.40 8.30
CA PHE A 93 -15.31 22.08 7.63
C PHE A 93 -15.52 22.85 6.32
N SER A 94 -14.97 24.08 6.20
CA SER A 94 -15.11 24.90 4.99
C SER A 94 -14.21 24.49 3.82
N ILE A 95 -13.15 23.69 4.06
CA ILE A 95 -12.25 23.19 2.99
C ILE A 95 -12.74 21.85 2.41
N TYR A 96 -13.61 21.12 3.13
CA TYR A 96 -14.13 19.82 2.68
C TYR A 96 -15.43 19.92 1.85
N GLN A 97 -15.99 21.12 1.67
CA GLN A 97 -17.26 21.31 0.97
C GLN A 97 -17.16 22.40 -0.10
N SER A 98 -16.25 22.21 -1.07
CA SER A 98 -16.20 23.06 -2.26
C SER A 98 -15.65 22.29 -3.47
N THR A 99 -16.43 21.34 -3.99
CA THR A 99 -16.47 21.01 -5.42
C THR A 99 -17.80 20.32 -5.75
N SER A 100 -18.88 21.10 -5.82
CA SER A 100 -20.12 20.69 -6.49
C SER A 100 -20.46 21.76 -7.53
N VAL A 101 -20.10 21.48 -8.79
CA VAL A 101 -20.56 22.25 -9.95
C VAL A 101 -21.06 21.24 -10.98
N SER A 102 -22.39 21.17 -11.12
CA SER A 102 -23.10 20.70 -12.32
C SER A 102 -22.88 21.74 -13.43
N SER A 103 -22.77 21.49 -14.73
CA SER A 103 -23.50 20.61 -15.63
C SER A 103 -22.98 20.84 -17.06
N ALA A 104 -22.96 19.83 -17.93
CA ALA A 104 -23.35 19.98 -19.33
C ALA A 104 -23.51 18.60 -19.99
N SER A 105 -24.73 18.36 -20.46
CA SER A 105 -25.13 17.20 -21.24
C SER A 105 -24.72 17.39 -22.69
N SER A 106 -24.02 16.41 -23.26
CA SER A 106 -23.90 16.24 -24.71
C SER A 106 -24.06 14.76 -25.03
N ASN A 107 -25.28 14.41 -25.43
CA ASN A 107 -25.58 13.13 -26.08
C ASN A 107 -24.73 13.02 -27.35
N SER A 108 -23.85 12.03 -27.39
CA SER A 108 -23.38 11.45 -28.65
C SER A 108 -23.17 9.95 -28.42
N LEU A 109 -23.95 9.15 -29.13
CA LEU A 109 -23.81 7.70 -29.18
C LEU A 109 -22.39 7.35 -29.70
N THR A 110 -21.56 6.81 -28.83
CA THR A 110 -20.49 5.88 -29.23
C THR A 110 -20.44 4.73 -28.22
N GLY A 111 -20.28 3.53 -28.76
CA GLY A 111 -20.54 2.25 -28.11
C GLY A 111 -19.87 2.01 -26.76
N ARG A 112 -20.53 1.13 -26.00
CA ARG A 112 -20.05 0.43 -24.80
C ARG A 112 -18.52 0.23 -24.78
N VAL A 113 -17.86 0.92 -23.86
CA VAL A 113 -16.70 0.36 -23.15
C VAL A 113 -16.92 0.61 -21.67
N SER A 114 -17.30 -0.44 -20.94
CA SER A 114 -17.28 -0.43 -19.48
C SER A 114 -15.83 -0.35 -19.03
N THR A 115 -15.29 0.86 -18.87
CA THR A 115 -14.03 1.07 -18.13
C THR A 115 -14.33 0.96 -16.64
N GLY A 116 -14.53 -0.27 -16.18
CA GLY A 116 -14.57 -0.58 -14.75
C GLY A 116 -13.20 -0.32 -14.13
N SER A 117 -13.09 0.82 -13.43
CA SER A 117 -12.08 1.14 -12.40
C SER A 117 -10.64 0.69 -12.69
N TYR A 118 -9.90 1.53 -13.42
CA TYR A 118 -8.45 1.44 -13.53
C TYR A 118 -7.81 1.65 -12.14
N SER A 119 -7.45 0.57 -11.46
CA SER A 119 -6.49 0.60 -10.37
C SER A 119 -5.11 0.29 -10.98
N PRO A 120 -4.14 1.24 -10.94
CA PRO A 120 -2.78 0.98 -11.39
C PRO A 120 -2.28 -0.25 -10.65
N HIS A 121 -1.99 -1.33 -11.38
CA HIS A 121 -1.34 -2.48 -10.76
C HIS A 121 0.06 -2.00 -10.36
N PRO A 122 0.44 -2.07 -9.06
CA PRO A 122 1.66 -1.43 -8.55
C PRO A 122 2.95 -2.11 -9.03
N TYR A 123 2.85 -3.16 -9.86
CA TYR A 123 3.95 -4.03 -10.26
C TYR A 123 4.22 -3.97 -11.77
N SER A 124 5.33 -4.57 -12.22
CA SER A 124 5.62 -4.74 -13.66
C SER A 124 4.53 -5.60 -14.34
N PRO A 125 4.26 -5.47 -15.66
CA PRO A 125 3.28 -6.31 -16.32
C PRO A 125 3.65 -7.79 -16.22
N ARG A 126 4.96 -8.09 -16.24
CA ARG A 126 5.52 -9.42 -16.07
C ARG A 126 5.26 -9.96 -14.67
N LEU A 127 5.54 -9.18 -13.62
CA LEU A 127 5.27 -9.60 -12.26
C LEU A 127 3.77 -9.75 -12.01
N SER A 128 2.94 -8.83 -12.47
CA SER A 128 1.47 -8.95 -12.39
C SER A 128 0.94 -10.19 -13.11
N ALA A 129 1.46 -10.49 -14.31
CA ALA A 129 1.10 -11.69 -15.06
C ALA A 129 1.55 -12.96 -14.33
N PHE A 130 2.76 -12.97 -13.77
CA PHE A 130 3.29 -14.11 -13.03
C PHE A 130 2.46 -14.39 -11.76
N LEU A 131 2.12 -13.35 -11.01
CA LEU A 131 1.22 -13.45 -9.86
C LEU A 131 -0.17 -13.95 -10.27
N ALA A 132 -0.74 -13.45 -11.38
CA ALA A 132 -2.00 -13.96 -11.90
C ALA A 132 -1.93 -15.45 -12.27
N THR A 133 -0.83 -15.90 -12.87
CA THR A 133 -0.63 -17.32 -13.19
C THR A 133 -0.56 -18.19 -11.95
N ILE A 134 0.12 -17.77 -10.87
CA ILE A 134 0.14 -18.52 -9.61
C ILE A 134 -1.28 -18.60 -9.03
N ARG A 135 -2.01 -17.48 -8.99
CA ARG A 135 -3.39 -17.46 -8.47
C ARG A 135 -4.30 -18.42 -9.21
N TRP A 136 -4.21 -18.42 -10.54
CA TRP A 136 -4.96 -19.34 -11.38
C TRP A 136 -4.55 -20.80 -11.16
N ALA A 137 -3.26 -21.09 -11.03
CA ALA A 137 -2.77 -22.45 -10.81
C ALA A 137 -3.27 -23.02 -9.47
N GLU A 138 -3.27 -22.20 -8.43
CA GLU A 138 -3.67 -22.57 -7.06
C GLU A 138 -5.20 -22.60 -6.85
N THR A 139 -5.95 -21.70 -7.49
CA THR A 139 -7.38 -21.49 -7.18
C THR A 139 -8.31 -21.73 -8.36
N GLY A 140 -7.78 -21.92 -9.57
CA GLY A 140 -8.55 -22.02 -10.81
C GLY A 140 -8.96 -20.68 -11.40
N THR A 141 -8.69 -19.56 -10.73
CA THR A 141 -8.99 -18.20 -11.21
C THR A 141 -7.90 -17.21 -10.80
N SER A 142 -7.69 -16.15 -11.58
CA SER A 142 -6.81 -15.02 -11.18
C SER A 142 -7.60 -13.76 -10.82
N GLU A 143 -8.93 -13.86 -10.80
CA GLU A 143 -9.82 -12.75 -10.48
C GLU A 143 -9.83 -12.45 -8.97
N VAL A 144 -10.49 -11.36 -8.58
CA VAL A 144 -10.53 -10.88 -7.19
C VAL A 144 -11.06 -11.92 -6.18
N GLU A 145 -11.90 -12.85 -6.65
CA GLU A 145 -12.42 -13.95 -5.85
C GLU A 145 -11.32 -14.88 -5.30
N SER A 146 -10.19 -15.03 -6.01
CA SER A 146 -9.07 -15.86 -5.57
C SER A 146 -8.57 -15.49 -4.17
N TYR A 147 -8.56 -14.20 -3.83
CA TYR A 147 -8.04 -13.68 -2.55
C TYR A 147 -8.83 -14.13 -1.32
N ARG A 148 -10.06 -14.63 -1.49
CA ARG A 148 -10.91 -15.12 -0.39
C ARG A 148 -11.05 -16.63 -0.34
N MET A 149 -10.43 -17.38 -1.23
CA MET A 149 -10.63 -18.83 -1.32
C MET A 149 -9.91 -19.57 -0.19
N LEU A 150 -10.53 -20.62 0.32
CA LEU A 150 -9.90 -21.58 1.22
C LEU A 150 -9.60 -22.88 0.47
N VAL A 151 -8.63 -23.63 0.98
CA VAL A 151 -8.27 -24.95 0.44
C VAL A 151 -9.44 -25.94 0.51
N PHE A 152 -9.55 -26.80 -0.50
CA PHE A 152 -10.61 -27.84 -0.59
C PHE A 152 -12.06 -27.35 -0.65
N ASN A 153 -12.29 -26.07 -1.00
CA ASN A 153 -13.59 -25.37 -1.12
C ASN A 153 -13.90 -24.45 0.08
N GLY A 154 -14.64 -23.37 -0.20
CA GLY A 154 -15.07 -22.37 0.76
C GLY A 154 -14.37 -21.03 0.60
N THR A 155 -14.88 -20.02 1.30
CA THR A 155 -14.34 -18.66 1.28
C THR A 155 -14.27 -18.05 2.68
N PHE A 156 -13.55 -16.93 2.80
CA PHE A 156 -13.53 -16.08 3.99
C PHE A 156 -13.71 -14.61 3.61
N ASN A 157 -14.37 -13.84 4.49
CA ASN A 157 -14.66 -12.42 4.22
C ASN A 157 -13.92 -11.46 5.15
N ASN A 158 -13.32 -11.97 6.23
CA ASN A 158 -12.53 -11.17 7.15
C ASN A 158 -11.05 -11.20 6.75
N PHE A 159 -10.53 -10.07 6.28
CA PHE A 159 -9.13 -9.93 5.87
C PHE A 159 -8.23 -9.38 6.98
N SER A 160 -8.71 -9.09 8.19
CA SER A 160 -7.87 -8.54 9.29
C SER A 160 -6.69 -9.43 9.67
N THR A 161 -6.77 -10.73 9.40
CA THR A 161 -5.68 -11.70 9.59
C THR A 161 -5.90 -12.91 8.67
N HIS A 162 -4.91 -13.78 8.57
CA HIS A 162 -5.08 -15.07 7.92
C HIS A 162 -6.23 -15.84 8.61
N PRO A 163 -7.12 -16.52 7.88
CA PRO A 163 -8.34 -17.10 8.47
C PRO A 163 -8.09 -18.25 9.46
N LEU A 164 -6.89 -18.86 9.42
CA LEU A 164 -6.45 -19.97 10.30
C LEU A 164 -7.43 -21.16 10.30
N LYS A 165 -8.21 -21.32 9.22
CA LYS A 165 -9.16 -22.42 9.07
C LYS A 165 -8.43 -23.64 8.53
N LYS A 166 -8.37 -24.71 9.33
CA LYS A 166 -7.86 -26.00 8.90
C LYS A 166 -8.96 -26.82 8.22
N GLN A 167 -8.75 -27.21 6.97
CA GLN A 167 -9.66 -28.07 6.21
C GLN A 167 -8.93 -29.33 5.77
N CYS A 168 -9.67 -30.42 5.63
CA CYS A 168 -9.13 -31.72 5.24
C CYS A 168 -9.91 -32.30 4.08
N ALA A 169 -9.21 -32.95 3.15
CA ALA A 169 -9.82 -33.66 2.03
C ALA A 169 -9.02 -34.92 1.69
N PRO A 170 -9.67 -35.95 1.10
CA PRO A 170 -8.98 -37.10 0.58
C PRO A 170 -8.20 -36.74 -0.69
N ILE A 171 -6.88 -36.90 -0.67
CA ILE A 171 -5.98 -36.78 -1.83
C ILE A 171 -5.24 -38.10 -1.99
N ASN A 172 -5.37 -38.74 -3.16
CA ASN A 172 -4.73 -40.03 -3.46
C ASN A 172 -4.97 -41.09 -2.37
N GLY A 173 -6.21 -41.17 -1.86
CA GLY A 173 -6.61 -42.12 -0.82
C GLY A 173 -6.14 -41.78 0.60
N LYS A 174 -5.46 -40.64 0.82
CA LYS A 174 -5.03 -40.18 2.15
C LYS A 174 -5.79 -38.93 2.56
N ASN A 175 -6.20 -38.85 3.83
CA ASN A 175 -6.78 -37.63 4.36
C ASN A 175 -5.68 -36.58 4.62
N ILE A 176 -5.66 -35.51 3.83
CA ILE A 176 -4.69 -34.43 3.94
C ILE A 176 -5.37 -33.21 4.49
N CYS A 177 -4.79 -32.60 5.53
CA CYS A 177 -5.28 -31.36 6.12
C CYS A 177 -4.34 -30.21 5.82
N SER A 178 -4.91 -29.04 5.51
CA SER A 178 -4.17 -27.82 5.22
C SER A 178 -4.90 -26.60 5.79
N THR A 179 -4.13 -25.54 6.06
CA THR A 179 -4.62 -24.22 6.46
C THR A 179 -4.56 -23.22 5.31
N ALA A 180 -4.24 -23.69 4.09
CA ALA A 180 -4.05 -22.85 2.92
C ALA A 180 -5.25 -21.95 2.64
N ALA A 181 -4.96 -20.66 2.47
CA ALA A 181 -5.98 -19.65 2.20
C ALA A 181 -5.47 -18.54 1.28
N GLY A 182 -6.42 -17.86 0.64
CA GLY A 182 -6.17 -16.73 -0.23
C GLY A 182 -5.67 -17.13 -1.62
N ALA A 183 -5.33 -16.12 -2.41
CA ALA A 183 -5.09 -16.27 -3.83
C ALA A 183 -3.84 -17.12 -4.13
N TYR A 184 -2.91 -17.17 -3.18
CA TYR A 184 -1.66 -17.92 -3.29
C TYR A 184 -1.60 -19.11 -2.32
N GLN A 185 -2.76 -19.50 -1.76
CA GLN A 185 -2.90 -20.65 -0.85
C GLN A 185 -1.85 -20.65 0.27
N MET A 186 -1.64 -19.48 0.89
CA MET A 186 -0.67 -19.29 1.96
C MET A 186 -1.07 -20.10 3.17
N LEU A 187 -0.11 -20.78 3.81
CA LEU A 187 -0.33 -21.53 5.04
C LEU A 187 -0.31 -20.60 6.27
N ASP A 188 -0.91 -21.04 7.36
CA ASP A 188 -0.79 -20.40 8.68
C ASP A 188 0.67 -20.16 9.10
N LYS A 189 1.55 -21.15 8.88
CA LYS A 189 2.99 -21.03 9.13
C LYS A 189 3.64 -19.93 8.28
N SER A 190 3.25 -19.82 7.01
CA SER A 190 3.73 -18.77 6.11
C SER A 190 3.28 -17.40 6.56
N TRP A 191 2.04 -17.28 7.02
CA TRP A 191 1.50 -16.04 7.59
C TRP A 191 2.31 -15.60 8.81
N TYR A 192 2.50 -16.49 9.80
CA TYR A 192 3.27 -16.14 11.00
C TYR A 192 4.75 -15.83 10.72
N ASP A 193 5.34 -16.43 9.69
CA ASP A 193 6.70 -16.09 9.27
C ASP A 193 6.79 -14.69 8.61
N LEU A 194 5.90 -14.40 7.67
CA LEU A 194 6.01 -13.23 6.79
C LEU A 194 5.34 -11.98 7.34
N GLN A 195 4.25 -12.12 8.10
CA GLN A 195 3.51 -11.00 8.68
C GLN A 195 4.41 -10.03 9.45
N PRO A 196 5.25 -10.47 10.40
CA PRO A 196 6.14 -9.54 11.11
C PRO A 196 7.28 -9.04 10.23
N LYS A 197 7.85 -9.91 9.37
CA LYS A 197 9.00 -9.56 8.51
C LYS A 197 8.67 -8.51 7.44
N LEU A 198 7.44 -8.51 6.96
CA LEU A 198 6.95 -7.57 5.96
C LEU A 198 6.07 -6.45 6.57
N ASN A 199 5.93 -6.42 7.91
CA ASN A 199 5.07 -5.49 8.64
C ASN A 199 3.64 -5.43 8.07
N LEU A 200 3.06 -6.60 7.78
CA LEU A 200 1.71 -6.71 7.23
C LEU A 200 0.68 -6.42 8.33
N LYS A 201 -0.26 -5.51 8.04
CA LYS A 201 -1.32 -5.12 8.99
C LYS A 201 -2.53 -6.04 8.93
N ASP A 202 -2.67 -6.78 7.84
CA ASP A 202 -3.83 -7.58 7.52
C ASP A 202 -3.45 -8.67 6.50
N PHE A 203 -4.40 -9.51 6.13
CA PHE A 203 -4.31 -10.50 5.07
C PHE A 203 -5.03 -10.06 3.78
N SER A 204 -5.16 -8.75 3.56
CA SER A 204 -5.78 -8.16 2.36
C SER A 204 -5.13 -8.63 1.05
N PRO A 205 -5.77 -8.43 -0.12
CA PRO A 205 -5.16 -8.75 -1.41
C PRO A 205 -3.73 -8.20 -1.59
N ALA A 206 -3.49 -6.95 -1.18
CA ALA A 206 -2.17 -6.34 -1.27
C ALA A 206 -1.14 -7.02 -0.35
N SER A 207 -1.54 -7.44 0.85
CA SER A 207 -0.69 -8.19 1.78
C SER A 207 -0.38 -9.59 1.26
N GLN A 208 -1.36 -10.27 0.66
CA GLN A 208 -1.16 -11.56 0.02
C GLN A 208 -0.19 -11.47 -1.18
N ASP A 209 -0.32 -10.45 -2.03
CA ASP A 209 0.62 -10.21 -3.13
C ASP A 209 2.05 -10.00 -2.61
N LYS A 210 2.23 -9.20 -1.55
CA LYS A 210 3.54 -8.97 -0.92
C LYS A 210 4.16 -10.27 -0.39
N MET A 211 3.35 -11.14 0.22
CA MET A 211 3.82 -12.46 0.67
C MET A 211 4.29 -13.32 -0.50
N ALA A 212 3.51 -13.37 -1.59
CA ALA A 212 3.88 -14.12 -2.79
C ALA A 212 5.17 -13.59 -3.43
N ILE A 213 5.30 -12.27 -3.56
CA ILE A 213 6.51 -11.61 -4.07
C ILE A 213 7.73 -11.93 -3.19
N GLU A 214 7.56 -11.94 -1.87
CA GLU A 214 8.65 -12.30 -0.96
C GLU A 214 9.10 -13.76 -1.14
N TYR A 215 8.17 -14.71 -1.37
CA TYR A 215 8.54 -16.08 -1.72
C TYR A 215 9.25 -16.17 -3.08
N ILE A 216 8.80 -15.44 -4.09
CA ILE A 216 9.45 -15.36 -5.40
C ILE A 216 10.89 -14.83 -5.24
N ARG A 217 11.07 -13.78 -4.42
CA ARG A 217 12.38 -13.19 -4.13
C ARG A 217 13.29 -14.17 -3.38
N ARG A 218 12.80 -14.83 -2.33
CA ARG A 218 13.57 -15.82 -1.54
C ARG A 218 14.06 -17.01 -2.36
N ASN A 219 13.35 -17.35 -3.44
CA ASN A 219 13.74 -18.41 -4.36
C ASN A 219 14.53 -17.90 -5.58
N ASN A 220 15.03 -16.66 -5.55
CA ASN A 220 15.81 -16.05 -6.63
C ASN A 220 15.11 -16.06 -8.00
N ALA A 221 13.77 -16.01 -8.00
CA ALA A 221 12.96 -16.03 -9.22
C ALA A 221 12.56 -14.63 -9.69
N LEU A 222 12.65 -13.61 -8.83
CA LEU A 222 12.16 -12.27 -9.16
C LEU A 222 12.88 -11.65 -10.37
N SER A 223 14.20 -11.80 -10.47
CA SER A 223 14.97 -11.32 -11.62
C SER A 223 14.59 -12.05 -12.92
N ASP A 224 14.29 -13.35 -12.84
CA ASP A 224 13.85 -14.12 -14.00
C ASP A 224 12.46 -13.70 -14.47
N VAL A 225 11.55 -13.42 -13.54
CA VAL A 225 10.22 -12.87 -13.87
C VAL A 225 10.37 -11.54 -14.63
N GLU A 226 11.19 -10.62 -14.09
CA GLU A 226 11.38 -9.31 -14.72
C GLU A 226 12.12 -9.40 -16.06
N ALA A 227 13.06 -10.34 -16.21
CA ALA A 227 13.76 -10.59 -17.47
C ALA A 227 12.91 -11.33 -18.52
N GLY A 228 11.76 -11.89 -18.13
CA GLY A 228 10.93 -12.71 -19.02
C GLY A 228 11.36 -14.18 -19.13
N ASN A 229 12.27 -14.63 -18.27
CA ASN A 229 12.71 -16.03 -18.14
C ASN A 229 11.66 -16.87 -17.39
N PHE A 230 10.44 -16.95 -17.94
CA PHE A 230 9.27 -17.51 -17.27
C PHE A 230 9.50 -18.94 -16.75
N ASP A 231 10.01 -19.83 -17.60
CA ASP A 231 10.20 -21.24 -17.25
C ASP A 231 11.16 -21.43 -16.06
N ALA A 232 12.25 -20.67 -16.04
CA ALA A 232 13.23 -20.68 -14.96
C ALA A 232 12.59 -20.15 -13.66
N ALA A 233 11.83 -19.06 -13.74
CA ALA A 233 11.11 -18.51 -12.60
C ALA A 233 10.11 -19.52 -12.01
N VAL A 234 9.30 -20.18 -12.85
CA VAL A 234 8.33 -21.21 -12.44
C VAL A 234 9.05 -22.34 -11.71
N CYS A 235 10.14 -22.88 -12.27
CA CYS A 235 10.82 -24.01 -11.64
C CYS A 235 11.50 -23.63 -10.33
N LYS A 236 12.01 -22.41 -10.19
CA LYS A 236 12.57 -21.91 -8.92
C LYS A 236 11.55 -21.84 -7.80
N VAL A 237 10.29 -21.51 -8.12
CA VAL A 237 9.21 -21.45 -7.11
C VAL A 237 8.35 -22.70 -7.03
N GLY A 238 8.66 -23.75 -7.81
CA GLY A 238 7.85 -24.97 -7.88
C GLY A 238 7.63 -25.66 -6.54
N ARG A 239 8.58 -25.53 -5.61
CA ARG A 239 8.50 -26.08 -4.23
C ARG A 239 7.71 -25.20 -3.26
N VAL A 240 7.30 -24.00 -3.65
CA VAL A 240 6.46 -23.12 -2.82
C VAL A 240 4.99 -23.45 -3.03
N TRP A 241 4.60 -23.68 -4.29
CA TRP A 241 3.21 -23.87 -4.73
C TRP A 241 3.03 -25.24 -5.35
N ALA A 242 2.21 -26.08 -4.72
CA ALA A 242 2.06 -27.47 -5.15
C ALA A 242 1.41 -27.61 -6.52
N SER A 243 0.67 -26.60 -6.97
CA SER A 243 0.07 -26.54 -8.31
C SER A 243 1.10 -26.33 -9.44
N LEU A 244 2.33 -25.93 -9.13
CA LEU A 244 3.38 -25.67 -10.12
C LEU A 244 4.24 -26.91 -10.38
N ILE A 245 4.89 -26.96 -11.54
CA ILE A 245 5.84 -28.02 -11.88
C ILE A 245 7.18 -27.85 -11.13
N CYS A 246 8.12 -28.78 -11.31
CA CYS A 246 9.45 -28.77 -10.67
C CYS A 246 9.40 -28.97 -9.13
N ASN A 247 8.41 -29.73 -8.64
CA ASN A 247 8.35 -30.27 -7.29
C ASN A 247 8.10 -31.80 -7.28
N SER A 248 8.14 -32.40 -6.09
CA SER A 248 8.00 -33.85 -5.87
C SER A 248 6.75 -34.22 -5.07
N TYR A 249 5.70 -33.39 -5.08
CA TYR A 249 4.53 -33.58 -4.20
C TYR A 249 3.52 -34.60 -4.73
N ASN A 250 3.62 -35.01 -6.00
CA ASN A 250 2.71 -35.97 -6.63
C ASN A 250 1.22 -35.57 -6.52
N GLN A 251 0.94 -34.27 -6.68
CA GLN A 251 -0.39 -33.66 -6.58
C GLN A 251 -0.93 -33.17 -7.94
N ASN A 252 -0.49 -33.78 -9.05
CA ASN A 252 -0.89 -33.43 -10.42
C ASN A 252 -0.70 -31.92 -10.74
N PRO A 253 0.55 -31.41 -10.73
CA PRO A 253 0.80 -30.01 -11.02
C PRO A 253 0.39 -29.63 -12.45
N LYS A 254 0.11 -28.35 -12.68
CA LYS A 254 -0.11 -27.80 -14.03
C LYS A 254 1.16 -27.99 -14.86
N SER A 255 0.98 -28.35 -16.14
CA SER A 255 2.12 -28.49 -17.04
C SER A 255 2.75 -27.11 -17.33
N LEU A 256 4.05 -27.11 -17.65
CA LEU A 256 4.74 -25.88 -18.01
C LEU A 256 4.08 -25.16 -19.20
N ALA A 257 3.56 -25.91 -20.17
CA ALA A 257 2.82 -25.36 -21.32
C ALA A 257 1.52 -24.65 -20.89
N GLN A 258 0.73 -25.25 -19.99
CA GLN A 258 -0.49 -24.62 -19.47
C GLN A 258 -0.17 -23.31 -18.74
N LEU A 259 0.84 -23.33 -17.87
CA LEU A 259 1.29 -22.15 -17.14
C LEU A 259 1.77 -21.04 -18.08
N ARG A 260 2.53 -21.41 -19.12
CA ARG A 260 3.04 -20.45 -20.12
C ARG A 260 1.92 -19.81 -20.93
N ILE A 261 0.94 -20.59 -21.39
CA ILE A 261 -0.21 -20.07 -22.14
C ILE A 261 -0.96 -19.04 -21.28
N TYR A 262 -1.25 -19.38 -20.03
CA TYR A 262 -1.96 -18.46 -19.13
C TYR A 262 -1.15 -17.19 -18.83
N TYR A 263 0.15 -17.34 -18.56
CA TYR A 263 1.05 -16.21 -18.34
C TYR A 263 1.06 -15.23 -19.52
N GLN A 264 1.16 -15.73 -20.76
CA GLN A 264 1.19 -14.87 -21.95
C GLN A 264 -0.13 -14.11 -22.14
N GLN A 265 -1.28 -14.75 -21.87
CA GLN A 265 -2.59 -14.09 -21.91
C GLN A 265 -2.67 -12.95 -20.88
N GLN A 266 -2.19 -13.19 -19.65
CA GLN A 266 -2.18 -12.16 -18.61
C GLN A 266 -1.18 -11.04 -18.91
N LEU A 267 0.00 -11.38 -19.43
CA LEU A 267 1.02 -10.41 -19.82
C LEU A 267 0.47 -9.43 -20.85
N GLN A 268 -0.16 -9.93 -21.91
CA GLN A 268 -0.80 -9.10 -22.93
C GLN A 268 -1.87 -8.18 -22.31
N LYS A 269 -2.71 -8.71 -21.41
CA LYS A 269 -3.73 -7.93 -20.69
C LYS A 269 -3.11 -6.77 -19.89
N PHE A 270 -2.03 -7.02 -19.16
CA PHE A 270 -1.35 -6.02 -18.34
C PHE A 270 -0.50 -5.02 -19.14
N GLU A 271 0.03 -5.42 -20.30
CA GLU A 271 0.74 -4.52 -21.20
C GLU A 271 -0.23 -3.56 -21.90
N ILE A 272 -1.40 -4.04 -22.32
CA ILE A 272 -2.44 -3.21 -22.92
C ILE A 272 -3.01 -2.23 -21.90
N SER A 273 -3.30 -2.68 -20.67
CA SER A 273 -3.90 -1.82 -19.65
C SER A 273 -2.98 -0.67 -19.20
N ARG A 274 -1.67 -0.76 -19.47
CA ARG A 274 -0.72 0.32 -19.19
C ARG A 274 -0.61 1.39 -20.27
N ARG A 275 -1.02 1.09 -21.50
CA ARG A 275 -0.97 2.02 -22.62
C ARG A 275 -2.17 2.96 -22.56
#